data_AF-A0AA37L350-F1
#
_entry.id   AF-A0AA37L350-F1
#
_cell.length_a   1.000
_cell.length_b   1.000
_cell.length_c   1.000
_cell.angle_alpha   90.00
_cell.angle_beta   90.00
_cell.angle_gamma   90.00
#
_symmetry.space_group_name_H-M   'P 1'
#
loop_
_entity.id
_entity.type
_entity.pdbx_description
1 polymer ?
#
loop_
_entity_poly.entity_id
_entity_poly.type
_entity_poly.pdbx_seq_one_letter_code
_entity_poly.pdbx_strand_id
1 'polypeptide(L)'
;MTDVLNFVRDTYYRPNLKSGNKVNGNGGAEEQARQEQATLEVERMRAKPDPLQAAKQGNAHQCQELALLAVHHLEERGLAAQILELGGDDQSVAHDVAVIGRASNPLPADMRTWPADVYVCDPWSNIACSARDYPAEFTRKMKKWEDDGKFVGYAPAGFVLPTDPRWMNDVLHGEKVVGQ
;
A
#
# COMPACT_ATOMS: atom_id res chain seq x y z
N MET A 1 9.52 -4.95 -12.23
CA MET A 1 9.10 -4.19 -11.02
C MET A 1 8.43 -2.87 -11.38
N THR A 2 9.15 -1.89 -11.91
CA THR A 2 8.58 -0.57 -12.26
C THR A 2 7.48 -0.65 -13.33
N ASP A 3 7.59 -1.63 -14.22
CA ASP A 3 6.58 -1.99 -15.21
C ASP A 3 5.28 -2.54 -14.57
N VAL A 4 5.34 -3.43 -13.56
CA VAL A 4 4.15 -3.84 -12.78
C VAL A 4 3.57 -2.63 -12.06
N LEU A 5 4.41 -1.86 -11.36
CA LEU A 5 3.98 -0.67 -10.64
C LEU A 5 3.18 0.27 -11.55
N ASN A 6 3.73 0.59 -12.72
CA ASN A 6 3.09 1.45 -13.68
C ASN A 6 1.80 0.82 -14.21
N PHE A 7 1.84 -0.45 -14.63
CA PHE A 7 0.67 -1.16 -15.12
C PHE A 7 -0.49 -1.14 -14.12
N VAL A 8 -0.25 -1.51 -12.86
CA VAL A 8 -1.29 -1.53 -11.82
C VAL A 8 -1.86 -0.12 -11.63
N ARG A 9 -1.00 0.89 -11.58
CA ARG A 9 -1.45 2.27 -11.36
C ARG A 9 -2.17 2.87 -12.55
N ASP A 10 -1.73 2.59 -13.77
CA ASP A 10 -2.35 3.07 -15.00
C ASP A 10 -3.69 2.40 -15.28
N THR A 11 -3.81 1.12 -14.91
CA THR A 11 -5.01 0.33 -15.18
C THR A 11 -6.07 0.51 -14.09
N TYR A 12 -5.67 0.45 -12.81
CA TYR A 12 -6.63 0.33 -11.70
C TYR A 12 -6.69 1.56 -10.78
N TYR A 13 -5.63 2.37 -10.69
CA TYR A 13 -5.58 3.45 -9.70
C TYR A 13 -5.86 4.84 -10.26
N ARG A 14 -5.13 5.25 -11.31
CA ARG A 14 -5.19 6.62 -11.87
C ARG A 14 -6.53 6.97 -12.54
N PRO A 15 -7.16 6.07 -13.32
CA PRO A 15 -8.45 6.37 -13.97
C PRO A 15 -9.63 6.43 -13.01
N ASN A 16 -9.44 5.96 -11.78
CA ASN A 16 -10.49 5.62 -10.83
C ASN A 16 -10.56 6.63 -9.67
N LEU A 17 -11.40 6.35 -8.68
CA LEU A 17 -11.57 7.18 -7.48
C LEU A 17 -10.33 7.21 -6.58
N LYS A 18 -9.25 6.51 -6.94
CA LYS A 18 -8.02 6.35 -6.17
C LYS A 18 -8.30 5.66 -4.82
N SER A 19 -7.81 6.23 -3.73
CA SER A 19 -7.92 5.62 -2.40
C SER A 19 -8.76 6.47 -1.46
N GLY A 20 -9.59 5.81 -0.64
CA GLY A 20 -10.34 6.47 0.44
C GLY A 20 -9.46 6.81 1.65
N ASN A 21 -8.37 6.07 1.89
CA ASN A 21 -7.45 6.30 3.02
C ASN A 21 -6.29 7.27 2.70
N LYS A 22 -6.41 8.03 1.62
CA LYS A 22 -5.51 9.14 1.30
C LYS A 22 -6.31 10.28 0.71
N VAL A 23 -6.26 11.43 1.36
CA VAL A 23 -7.08 12.59 1.01
C VAL A 23 -6.26 13.85 0.84
N ASN A 24 -6.78 14.79 0.07
CA ASN A 24 -6.28 16.16 -0.02
C ASN A 24 -7.00 17.04 1.03
N GLY A 25 -6.29 17.55 2.03
CA GLY A 25 -6.89 18.37 3.08
C GLY A 25 -7.54 19.66 2.56
N ASN A 26 -7.08 20.15 1.40
CA ASN A 26 -7.61 21.35 0.75
C ASN A 26 -8.60 21.04 -0.39
N GLY A 27 -9.07 19.79 -0.49
CA GLY A 27 -9.90 19.34 -1.62
C GLY A 27 -11.38 19.71 -1.56
N GLY A 28 -11.87 20.25 -0.43
CA GLY A 28 -13.26 20.69 -0.28
C GLY A 28 -14.29 19.57 -0.43
N ALA A 29 -15.52 19.94 -0.81
CA ALA A 29 -16.65 19.01 -0.89
C ALA A 29 -16.48 17.93 -1.97
N GLU A 30 -15.82 18.24 -3.09
CA GLU A 30 -15.56 17.26 -4.16
C GLU A 30 -14.63 16.14 -3.69
N GLU A 31 -13.59 16.48 -2.92
CA GLU A 31 -12.68 15.50 -2.35
C GLU A 31 -13.35 14.65 -1.27
N GLN A 32 -14.21 15.25 -0.46
CA GLN A 32 -15.00 14.53 0.53
C GLN A 32 -15.93 13.50 -0.15
N ALA A 33 -16.64 13.91 -1.21
CA ALA A 33 -17.49 13.01 -1.98
C ALA A 33 -16.69 11.88 -2.65
N ARG A 34 -15.52 12.20 -3.24
CA ARG A 34 -14.61 11.19 -3.81
C ARG A 34 -14.15 10.19 -2.74
N GLN A 35 -13.75 10.68 -1.56
CA GLN A 35 -13.28 9.84 -0.46
C GLN A 35 -14.38 8.88 0.01
N GLU A 36 -15.60 9.37 0.20
CA GLU A 36 -16.75 8.57 0.60
C GLU A 36 -17.05 7.48 -0.43
N GLN A 37 -17.13 7.85 -1.71
CA GLN A 37 -17.34 6.89 -2.80
C GLN A 37 -16.22 5.86 -2.88
N ALA A 38 -14.96 6.27 -2.72
CA ALA A 38 -13.81 5.37 -2.72
C ALA A 38 -13.85 4.40 -1.53
N THR A 39 -14.33 4.84 -0.37
CA THR A 39 -14.45 4.02 0.83
C THR A 39 -15.54 2.97 0.65
N LEU A 40 -16.73 3.39 0.22
CA LEU A 40 -17.85 2.49 -0.05
C LEU A 40 -17.52 1.46 -1.13
N GLU A 41 -16.77 1.85 -2.17
CA GLU A 41 -16.35 0.94 -3.22
C GLU A 41 -15.38 -0.14 -2.70
N VAL A 42 -14.45 0.22 -1.83
CA VAL A 42 -13.54 -0.74 -1.19
C VAL A 42 -14.29 -1.69 -0.27
N GLU A 43 -15.23 -1.19 0.54
CA GLU A 43 -16.09 -2.03 1.37
C GLU A 43 -16.91 -3.01 0.52
N ARG A 44 -17.49 -2.53 -0.59
CA ARG A 44 -18.23 -3.35 -1.55
C ARG A 44 -17.34 -4.45 -2.14
N MET A 45 -16.09 -4.14 -2.49
CA MET A 45 -15.14 -5.13 -3.02
C MET A 45 -14.80 -6.19 -1.96
N ARG A 46 -14.48 -5.78 -0.73
CA ARG A 46 -14.10 -6.69 0.37
C ARG A 46 -15.23 -7.62 0.81
N ALA A 47 -16.48 -7.25 0.55
CA ALA A 47 -17.64 -8.13 0.76
C ALA A 47 -17.80 -9.23 -0.30
N LYS A 48 -16.96 -9.25 -1.36
CA LYS A 48 -17.01 -10.28 -2.42
C LYS A 48 -16.15 -11.50 -2.03
N PRO A 49 -16.55 -12.72 -2.45
CA PRO A 49 -15.82 -13.94 -2.13
C PRO A 49 -14.50 -14.08 -2.91
N ASP A 50 -14.37 -13.42 -4.06
CA ASP A 50 -13.16 -13.40 -4.87
C ASP A 50 -12.50 -12.02 -4.79
N PRO A 51 -11.49 -11.84 -3.91
CA PRO A 51 -10.88 -10.54 -3.69
C PRO A 51 -10.10 -10.05 -4.91
N LEU A 52 -9.47 -10.95 -5.67
CA LEU A 52 -8.70 -10.57 -6.85
C LEU A 52 -9.62 -10.09 -7.97
N GLN A 53 -10.69 -10.83 -8.24
CA GLN A 53 -11.65 -10.44 -9.26
C GLN A 53 -12.39 -9.15 -8.86
N ALA A 54 -12.72 -8.99 -7.58
CA ALA A 54 -13.28 -7.75 -7.06
C ALA A 54 -12.33 -6.57 -7.26
N ALA A 55 -11.04 -6.72 -6.91
CA ALA A 55 -10.02 -5.70 -7.12
C ALA A 55 -9.84 -5.34 -8.60
N LYS A 56 -9.84 -6.33 -9.51
CA LYS A 56 -9.75 -6.09 -10.96
C LYS A 56 -10.92 -5.28 -11.53
N GLN A 57 -12.11 -5.43 -10.94
CA GLN A 57 -13.35 -4.76 -11.38
C GLN A 57 -13.66 -3.48 -10.60
N GLY A 58 -12.88 -3.19 -9.55
CA GLY A 58 -13.11 -2.08 -8.64
C GLY A 58 -12.77 -0.72 -9.22
N ASN A 59 -13.52 0.30 -8.77
CA ASN A 59 -13.30 1.69 -9.14
C ASN A 59 -12.59 2.52 -8.04
N ALA A 60 -12.07 1.87 -7.00
CA ALA A 60 -11.26 2.46 -5.94
C ALA A 60 -10.42 1.37 -5.27
N HIS A 61 -9.28 1.71 -4.68
CA HIS A 61 -8.40 0.72 -4.03
C HIS A 61 -7.63 1.33 -2.85
N GLN A 62 -7.39 0.52 -1.81
CA GLN A 62 -6.44 0.79 -0.74
C GLN A 62 -5.14 0.02 -0.96
N CYS A 63 -4.23 0.03 0.03
CA CYS A 63 -2.97 -0.68 -0.01
C CYS A 63 -3.17 -2.19 -0.29
N GLN A 64 -4.09 -2.82 0.44
CA GLN A 64 -4.37 -4.25 0.32
C GLN A 64 -4.74 -4.67 -1.11
N GLU A 65 -5.74 -4.02 -1.73
CA GLU A 65 -6.16 -4.40 -3.08
C GLU A 65 -5.09 -4.10 -4.13
N LEU A 66 -4.33 -3.02 -3.95
CA LEU A 66 -3.22 -2.67 -4.85
C LEU A 66 -2.03 -3.64 -4.72
N ALA A 67 -1.72 -4.09 -3.50
CA ALA A 67 -0.72 -5.11 -3.26
C ALA A 67 -1.13 -6.45 -3.88
N LEU A 68 -2.39 -6.86 -3.71
CA LEU A 68 -2.94 -8.07 -4.34
C LEU A 68 -2.85 -8.03 -5.87
N LEU A 69 -3.24 -6.91 -6.49
CA LEU A 69 -3.11 -6.72 -7.93
C LEU A 69 -1.64 -6.77 -8.37
N ALA A 70 -0.73 -6.15 -7.61
CA ALA A 70 0.69 -6.18 -7.92
C ALA A 70 1.27 -7.60 -7.83
N VAL A 71 0.95 -8.36 -6.77
CA VAL A 71 1.37 -9.76 -6.63
C VAL A 71 0.90 -10.59 -7.82
N HIS A 72 -0.38 -10.52 -8.16
CA HIS A 72 -0.93 -11.26 -9.30
C HIS A 72 -0.18 -10.97 -10.61
N HIS A 73 0.08 -9.69 -10.92
CA HIS A 73 0.80 -9.29 -12.13
C HIS A 73 2.30 -9.60 -12.09
N LEU A 74 2.89 -9.77 -10.91
CA LEU A 74 4.26 -10.28 -10.75
C LEU A 74 4.31 -11.79 -11.00
N GLU A 75 3.34 -12.54 -10.48
CA GLU A 75 3.23 -13.99 -10.66
C GLU A 75 2.97 -14.37 -12.13
N GLU A 76 2.15 -13.60 -12.85
CA GLU A 76 1.97 -13.77 -14.31
C GLU A 76 3.29 -13.64 -15.10
N ARG A 77 4.31 -13.00 -14.51
CA ARG A 77 5.66 -12.87 -15.07
C ARG A 77 6.63 -13.94 -14.56
N GLY A 78 6.14 -14.94 -13.85
CA GLY A 78 6.92 -16.04 -13.29
C GLY A 78 7.79 -15.62 -12.09
N LEU A 79 7.46 -14.50 -11.44
CA LEU A 79 8.18 -14.04 -10.24
C LEU A 79 7.50 -14.58 -8.98
N ALA A 80 8.31 -15.09 -8.05
CA ALA A 80 7.82 -15.44 -6.72
C ALA A 80 7.52 -14.15 -5.93
N ALA A 81 6.23 -13.82 -5.83
CA ALA A 81 5.75 -12.63 -5.16
C ALA A 81 4.74 -12.97 -4.05
N GLN A 82 4.65 -12.10 -3.05
CA GLN A 82 3.77 -12.27 -1.90
C GLN A 82 3.34 -10.92 -1.34
N ILE A 83 2.21 -10.88 -0.65
CA ILE A 83 1.79 -9.70 0.11
C ILE A 83 2.60 -9.66 1.40
N LEU A 84 3.11 -8.48 1.72
CA LEU A 84 3.77 -8.18 2.99
C LEU A 84 2.95 -7.12 3.72
N GLU A 85 2.49 -7.50 4.91
CA GLU A 85 1.85 -6.64 5.88
C GLU A 85 2.95 -5.92 6.67
N LEU A 86 2.86 -4.59 6.71
CA LEU A 86 3.80 -3.69 7.39
C LEU A 86 3.12 -3.08 8.61
N GLY A 87 3.77 -3.23 9.75
CA GLY A 87 3.23 -2.77 11.02
C GLY A 87 2.20 -3.74 11.58
N GLY A 88 1.64 -3.34 12.72
CA GLY A 88 0.73 -4.15 13.50
C GLY A 88 1.37 -4.94 14.62
N ASP A 89 0.59 -5.06 15.69
CA ASP A 89 0.57 -6.22 16.57
C ASP A 89 -0.50 -7.20 16.05
N ASP A 90 -0.85 -8.25 16.82
CA ASP A 90 -1.88 -9.26 16.48
C ASP A 90 -3.26 -8.68 16.03
N GLN A 91 -3.49 -7.36 16.11
CA GLN A 91 -4.80 -6.74 15.89
C GLN A 91 -4.89 -5.65 14.81
N SER A 92 -3.80 -5.16 14.19
CA SER A 92 -3.94 -4.11 13.15
C SER A 92 -2.81 -3.97 12.11
N VAL A 93 -3.07 -4.28 10.84
CA VAL A 93 -2.14 -3.98 9.73
C VAL A 93 -2.15 -2.48 9.42
N ALA A 94 -0.97 -1.85 9.34
CA ALA A 94 -0.86 -0.43 8.99
C ALA A 94 -0.80 -0.21 7.47
N HIS A 95 -0.04 -1.03 6.74
CA HIS A 95 0.13 -0.88 5.29
C HIS A 95 0.49 -2.20 4.62
N ASP A 96 0.05 -2.39 3.38
CA ASP A 96 0.34 -3.60 2.57
C ASP A 96 1.17 -3.25 1.34
N VAL A 97 2.14 -4.10 1.05
CA VAL A 97 2.97 -4.00 -0.16
C VAL A 97 3.14 -5.36 -0.83
N ALA A 98 3.43 -5.38 -2.13
CA ALA A 98 3.88 -6.58 -2.80
C ALA A 98 5.41 -6.71 -2.66
N VAL A 99 5.90 -7.92 -2.39
CA VAL A 99 7.33 -8.22 -2.29
C VAL A 99 7.69 -9.33 -3.25
N ILE A 100 8.86 -9.23 -3.88
CA ILE A 100 9.47 -10.27 -4.72
C ILE A 100 10.72 -10.80 -4.04
N GLY A 101 10.94 -12.11 -4.14
CA GLY A 101 12.11 -12.79 -3.58
C GLY A 101 11.74 -13.59 -2.33
N ARG A 102 12.66 -14.44 -1.85
CA ARG A 102 12.39 -15.32 -0.71
C ARG A 102 12.49 -14.52 0.60
N ALA A 103 11.42 -13.82 0.92
CA ALA A 103 11.19 -13.27 2.24
C ALA A 103 10.63 -14.41 3.13
N SER A 104 11.53 -15.21 3.71
CA SER A 104 11.18 -16.32 4.60
C SER A 104 10.97 -15.84 6.04
N ASN A 105 9.82 -16.19 6.63
CA ASN A 105 9.50 -15.86 8.02
C ASN A 105 10.50 -16.51 9.01
N PRO A 106 10.78 -15.84 10.15
CA PRO A 106 10.38 -14.47 10.48
C PRO A 106 11.21 -13.43 9.73
N LEU A 107 10.57 -12.36 9.27
CA LEU A 107 11.26 -11.24 8.63
C LEU A 107 11.73 -10.24 9.67
N PRO A 108 13.02 -9.82 9.65
CA PRO A 108 13.49 -8.74 10.52
C PRO A 108 12.69 -7.46 10.29
N ALA A 109 12.32 -6.74 11.35
CA ALA A 109 11.63 -5.45 11.23
C ALA A 109 12.43 -4.45 10.37
N ASP A 110 13.75 -4.46 10.49
CA ASP A 110 14.64 -3.59 9.72
C ASP A 110 14.90 -4.14 8.30
N MET A 111 14.14 -3.62 7.34
CA MET A 111 14.25 -3.97 5.91
C MET A 111 15.63 -3.67 5.30
N ARG A 112 16.44 -2.79 5.91
CA ARG A 112 17.81 -2.49 5.44
C ARG A 112 18.74 -3.69 5.56
N THR A 113 18.40 -4.64 6.42
CA THR A 113 19.17 -5.87 6.66
C THR A 113 18.76 -7.04 5.76
N TRP A 114 17.67 -6.90 5.01
CA TRP A 114 17.10 -7.97 4.20
C TRP A 114 18.04 -8.41 3.07
N PRO A 115 17.84 -9.59 2.46
CA PRO A 115 18.62 -10.01 1.29
C PRO A 115 18.51 -9.00 0.13
N ALA A 116 19.60 -8.85 -0.63
CA ALA A 116 19.71 -7.84 -1.68
C ALA A 116 18.84 -8.13 -2.92
N ASP A 117 18.37 -9.36 -3.05
CA ASP A 117 17.47 -9.84 -4.10
C ASP A 117 15.98 -9.72 -3.72
N VAL A 118 15.66 -9.10 -2.57
CA VAL A 118 14.29 -8.80 -2.17
C VAL A 118 13.90 -7.39 -2.60
N TYR A 119 12.74 -7.28 -3.25
CA TYR A 119 12.25 -6.05 -3.85
C TYR A 119 10.82 -5.75 -3.41
N VAL A 120 10.48 -4.46 -3.27
CA VAL A 120 9.15 -3.99 -2.88
C VAL A 120 8.47 -3.27 -4.03
N CYS A 121 7.24 -3.65 -4.34
CA CYS A 121 6.34 -2.95 -5.23
C CYS A 121 5.13 -2.44 -4.43
N ASP A 122 5.06 -1.12 -4.24
CA ASP A 122 3.96 -0.43 -3.56
C ASP A 122 3.24 0.53 -4.52
N PRO A 123 2.13 0.08 -5.14
CA PRO A 123 1.35 0.92 -6.03
C PRO A 123 0.60 2.05 -5.32
N TRP A 124 0.32 1.95 -4.02
CA TRP A 124 -0.40 2.98 -3.27
C TRP A 124 0.47 4.23 -3.06
N SER A 125 1.73 4.02 -2.68
CA SER A 125 2.73 5.09 -2.49
C SER A 125 3.51 5.44 -3.78
N ASN A 126 3.37 4.64 -4.83
CA ASN A 126 4.13 4.75 -6.09
C ASN A 126 5.64 4.58 -5.84
N ILE A 127 6.00 3.43 -5.25
CA ILE A 127 7.38 3.03 -4.96
C ILE A 127 7.63 1.64 -5.54
N ALA A 128 8.75 1.49 -6.24
CA ALA A 128 9.27 0.20 -6.68
C ALA A 128 10.79 0.24 -6.52
N CYS A 129 11.33 -0.47 -5.53
CA CYS A 129 12.76 -0.40 -5.17
C CYS A 129 13.23 -1.70 -4.51
N SER A 130 14.53 -1.78 -4.19
CA SER A 130 15.01 -2.84 -3.29
C SER A 130 14.33 -2.70 -1.92
N ALA A 131 14.15 -3.82 -1.21
CA ALA A 131 13.60 -3.76 0.15
C ALA A 131 14.46 -2.91 1.09
N ARG A 132 15.79 -2.89 0.87
CA ARG A 132 16.73 -2.10 1.68
C ARG A 132 16.55 -0.59 1.51
N ASP A 133 16.15 -0.15 0.33
CA ASP A 133 15.92 1.27 0.03
C ASP A 133 14.52 1.74 0.41
N TYR A 134 13.58 0.79 0.60
CA TYR A 134 12.18 1.09 0.85
C TYR A 134 11.94 2.05 2.03
N PRO A 135 12.61 1.91 3.20
CA PRO A 135 12.43 2.86 4.30
C PRO A 135 12.74 4.32 3.93
N ALA A 136 13.81 4.55 3.15
CA ALA A 136 14.19 5.89 2.71
C ALA A 136 13.22 6.44 1.66
N GLU A 137 12.82 5.61 0.69
CA GLU A 137 11.85 5.95 -0.35
C GLU A 137 10.47 6.28 0.23
N PHE A 138 10.00 5.48 1.20
CA PHE A 138 8.73 5.68 1.89
C PHE A 138 8.74 6.97 2.70
N THR A 139 9.80 7.22 3.48
CA THR A 139 9.99 8.47 4.23
C THR A 139 9.94 9.69 3.31
N ARG A 140 10.65 9.64 2.17
CA ARG A 140 10.62 10.73 1.19
C ARG A 140 9.24 10.93 0.59
N LYS A 141 8.49 9.85 0.35
CA LYS A 141 7.12 9.91 -0.19
C LYS A 141 6.15 10.55 0.80
N MET A 142 6.19 10.13 2.06
CA MET A 142 5.32 10.67 3.11
C MET A 142 5.57 12.16 3.29
N LYS A 143 6.85 12.59 3.38
CA LYS A 143 7.19 14.02 3.43
C LYS A 143 6.61 14.79 2.25
N LYS A 144 6.80 14.28 1.02
CA LYS A 144 6.21 14.90 -0.17
C LYS A 144 4.68 15.04 -0.07
N TRP A 145 4.00 14.00 0.41
CA TRP A 145 2.54 14.05 0.55
C TRP A 145 2.09 15.04 1.62
N GLU A 146 2.82 15.16 2.72
CA GLU A 146 2.55 16.17 3.73
C GLU A 146 2.74 17.58 3.16
N ASP A 147 3.85 17.83 2.45
CA ASP A 147 4.13 19.09 1.75
C ASP A 147 3.03 19.42 0.71
N ASP A 148 2.46 18.38 0.07
CA ASP A 148 1.34 18.48 -0.89
C ASP A 148 -0.05 18.60 -0.18
N GLY A 149 -0.09 18.77 1.14
CA GLY A 149 -1.30 18.95 1.95
C GLY A 149 -2.19 17.71 2.06
N LYS A 150 -1.61 16.51 1.97
CA LYS A 150 -2.35 15.25 2.07
C LYS A 150 -2.43 14.73 3.50
N PHE A 151 -3.43 13.88 3.75
CA PHE A 151 -3.57 13.10 4.96
C PHE A 151 -3.70 11.62 4.62
N VAL A 152 -3.26 10.76 5.54
CA VAL A 152 -3.36 9.30 5.44
C VAL A 152 -4.30 8.76 6.52
N GLY A 153 -5.14 7.80 6.16
CA GLY A 153 -5.98 7.10 7.12
C GLY A 153 -5.15 6.08 7.89
N TYR A 154 -5.18 6.17 9.21
CA TYR A 154 -4.48 5.30 10.15
C TYR A 154 -5.49 4.83 11.20
N ALA A 155 -5.79 3.53 11.22
CA ALA A 155 -6.90 2.97 12.00
C ALA A 155 -6.95 3.42 13.48
N PRO A 156 -5.82 3.51 14.22
CA PRO A 156 -5.82 3.95 15.61
C PRO A 156 -6.14 5.43 15.83
N ALA A 157 -6.07 6.28 14.80
CA ALA A 157 -6.13 7.74 14.96
C ALA A 157 -6.99 8.47 13.89
N GLY A 158 -7.59 7.76 12.94
CA GLY A 158 -8.29 8.37 11.82
C GLY A 158 -7.31 8.98 10.80
N PHE A 159 -7.62 10.16 10.25
CA PHE A 159 -6.71 10.83 9.32
C PHE A 159 -5.59 11.55 10.08
N VAL A 160 -4.35 11.22 9.75
CA VAL A 160 -3.14 11.81 10.33
C VAL A 160 -2.26 12.42 9.24
N LEU A 161 -1.29 13.23 9.66
CA LEU A 161 -0.24 13.70 8.77
C LEU A 161 0.54 12.50 8.21
N PRO A 162 0.95 12.51 6.94
CA PRO A 162 1.75 11.43 6.37
C PRO A 162 3.06 11.18 7.12
N THR A 163 3.61 12.18 7.82
CA THR A 163 4.79 12.01 8.68
C THR A 163 4.47 11.83 10.18
N ASP A 164 3.22 11.56 10.56
CA ASP A 164 2.85 11.26 11.95
C ASP A 164 3.79 10.18 12.51
N PRO A 165 4.46 10.42 13.67
CA PRO A 165 5.47 9.51 14.18
C PRO A 165 4.98 8.09 14.44
N ARG A 166 3.70 7.90 14.80
CA ARG A 166 3.14 6.57 15.07
C ARG A 166 2.92 5.81 13.77
N TRP A 167 2.31 6.46 12.78
CA TRP A 167 2.17 5.90 11.43
C TRP A 167 3.52 5.50 10.83
N MET A 168 4.49 6.40 10.88
CA MET A 168 5.84 6.16 10.37
C MET A 168 6.53 5.00 11.11
N ASN A 169 6.40 4.96 12.43
CA ASN A 169 6.98 3.89 13.25
C ASN A 169 6.38 2.53 12.89
N ASP A 170 5.05 2.42 12.75
CA ASP A 170 4.40 1.14 12.46
C ASP A 170 4.86 0.60 11.10
N VAL A 171 4.85 1.44 10.06
CA VAL A 171 5.26 0.99 8.72
C VAL A 171 6.76 0.63 8.69
N LEU A 172 7.63 1.48 9.26
CA LEU A 172 9.09 1.34 9.11
C LEU A 172 9.75 0.42 10.13
N HIS A 173 9.19 0.30 11.32
CA HIS A 173 9.80 -0.36 12.48
C HIS A 173 8.91 -1.39 13.15
N GLY A 174 7.61 -1.43 12.83
CA GLY A 174 6.70 -2.47 13.28
C GLY A 174 6.99 -3.83 12.65
N GLU A 175 6.12 -4.79 12.92
CA GLU A 175 6.27 -6.16 12.40
C GLU A 175 6.21 -6.22 10.87
N LYS A 176 6.73 -7.33 10.33
CA LYS A 176 6.85 -7.60 8.90
C LYS A 176 6.35 -9.02 8.69
N VAL A 177 5.10 -9.15 8.27
CA VAL A 177 4.42 -10.44 8.20
C VAL A 177 4.05 -10.71 6.75
N VAL A 178 4.38 -11.90 6.27
CA VAL A 178 3.88 -12.35 4.97
C VAL A 178 2.40 -12.68 5.15
N GLY A 179 1.54 -11.91 4.48
CA GLY A 179 0.09 -12.15 4.49
C GLY A 179 -0.22 -13.54 3.92
N GLN A 180 -1.24 -14.19 4.50
CA GLN A 180 -1.72 -15.50 4.04
C GLN A 180 -2.58 -15.41 2.78
#